data_AF-A0A0D2Y868-F1
#
_entry.id   AF-A0A0D2Y868-F1
#
_cell.length_a   1.000
_cell.length_b   1.000
_cell.length_c   1.000
_cell.angle_alpha   90.00
_cell.angle_beta   90.00
_cell.angle_gamma   90.00
#
_symmetry.space_group_name_H-M   'P 1'
#
loop_
_entity.id
_entity.type
_entity.pdbx_description
1 polymer ?
#
loop_
_entity_poly.entity_id
_entity_poly.type
_entity_poly.pdbx_seq_one_letter_code
_entity_poly.pdbx_strand_id
1 'polypeptide(L)'
;MYYRGPFFRMQTWSFHTGPLSARNAPFSSQFVEIQAAGSSRDWHEQQLAKRKDILSQFKSEDTCFSCIRRRPQYTLPCGHMICQVCVRIFSSTSITDPWLVEVKACPVCTAPTHDLTIRLVPDTSRLRVLSIDGGGIRGAAPLGFLKALEDEVGIPNFAIQRHFDVKFGTSSDCSFASHIGSHVGVTLTRARDGAGFIATNYNQAGCRPEILDYSHLPSGCGQQAVKWWEVLRAATSAPYYFDGKRVSGHGIYQDGGLAFNNPASIALREAVALTPDGAEPSILLSLGTGSSAPLRKYLSIVYETFPFRVGRALWHRTFAAPVNPYFSKVHQFLSP
;
A
#
# COMPACT_ATOMS: atom_id res chain seq x y z
N MET A 1 -29.70 -30.41 -5.28
CA MET A 1 -28.57 -31.26 -5.71
C MET A 1 -27.46 -31.09 -4.68
N TYR A 2 -27.30 -32.11 -3.84
CA TYR A 2 -26.27 -32.18 -2.79
C TYR A 2 -24.97 -32.70 -3.40
N TYR A 3 -23.85 -32.01 -3.17
CA TYR A 3 -22.52 -32.60 -3.37
C TYR A 3 -21.94 -32.96 -2.00
N ARG A 4 -21.78 -34.26 -1.77
CA ARG A 4 -21.14 -34.87 -0.60
C ARG A 4 -19.63 -34.95 -0.84
N GLY A 5 -18.84 -34.31 0.02
CA GLY A 5 -17.40 -34.54 0.22
C GLY A 5 -17.15 -35.08 1.63
N PRO A 6 -16.01 -35.74 1.90
CA PRO A 6 -15.94 -36.86 2.83
C PRO A 6 -16.09 -36.45 4.29
N PHE A 7 -16.92 -37.23 4.99
CA PHE A 7 -17.00 -37.25 6.45
C PHE A 7 -15.60 -37.43 7.04
N PHE A 8 -15.07 -36.39 7.67
CA PHE A 8 -14.04 -36.56 8.68
C PHE A 8 -14.64 -37.47 9.75
N ARG A 9 -14.10 -38.68 9.85
CA ARG A 9 -14.38 -39.62 10.93
C ARG A 9 -14.00 -38.89 12.21
N MET A 10 -14.99 -38.45 12.98
CA MET A 10 -14.81 -38.01 14.36
C MET A 10 -14.05 -39.14 15.06
N GLN A 11 -12.75 -38.93 15.29
CA GLN A 11 -12.05 -39.72 16.29
C GLN A 11 -12.78 -39.41 17.59
N THR A 12 -13.56 -40.39 18.05
CA THR A 12 -14.06 -40.42 19.41
C THR A 12 -12.83 -40.37 20.29
N TRP A 13 -12.55 -39.19 20.84
CA TRP A 13 -11.58 -39.03 21.89
C TRP A 13 -12.08 -39.89 23.06
N SER A 14 -11.44 -41.03 23.26
CA SER A 14 -11.58 -41.80 24.49
C SER A 14 -11.25 -40.84 25.62
N PHE A 15 -12.27 -40.44 26.38
CA PHE A 15 -12.07 -39.65 27.59
C PHE A 15 -11.25 -40.50 28.55
N HIS A 16 -9.94 -40.28 28.59
CA HIS A 16 -9.13 -40.72 29.71
C HIS A 16 -9.64 -39.99 30.95
N THR A 17 -10.30 -40.74 31.83
CA THR A 17 -10.83 -40.33 33.13
C THR A 17 -9.72 -40.08 34.16
N GLY A 18 -8.73 -39.26 33.80
CA GLY A 18 -7.80 -38.65 34.75
C GLY A 18 -8.41 -37.38 35.33
N PRO A 19 -8.03 -36.94 36.55
CA PRO A 19 -8.58 -35.74 37.16
C PRO A 19 -8.40 -34.52 36.25
N LEU A 20 -9.52 -33.89 35.84
CA LEU A 20 -9.55 -32.67 35.03
C LEU A 20 -8.71 -31.53 35.63
N SER A 21 -8.44 -31.57 36.94
CA SER A 21 -7.64 -30.59 37.68
C SER A 21 -6.17 -30.53 37.24
N ALA A 22 -5.56 -31.66 36.89
CA ALA A 22 -4.12 -31.70 36.58
C ALA A 22 -3.79 -31.19 35.16
N ARG A 23 -4.70 -31.38 34.19
CA ARG A 23 -4.53 -30.89 32.81
C ARG A 23 -4.90 -29.41 32.65
N ASN A 24 -5.81 -28.92 33.48
CA ASN A 24 -6.23 -27.52 33.47
C ASN A 24 -5.41 -26.62 34.39
N ALA A 25 -4.57 -27.18 35.28
CA ALA A 25 -3.73 -26.41 36.19
C ALA A 25 -2.93 -25.27 35.51
N PRO A 26 -2.29 -25.48 34.33
CA PRO A 26 -1.57 -24.41 33.64
C PRO A 26 -2.51 -23.35 33.04
N PHE A 27 -3.71 -23.75 32.60
CA PHE A 27 -4.69 -22.85 32.02
C PHE A 27 -5.39 -22.02 33.12
N SER A 28 -5.73 -22.64 34.25
CA SER A 28 -6.31 -21.94 35.39
C SER A 28 -5.33 -20.97 36.02
N SER A 29 -4.03 -21.31 36.12
CA SER A 29 -3.01 -20.38 36.63
C SER A 29 -2.82 -19.20 35.68
N GLN A 30 -2.75 -19.45 34.37
CA GLN A 30 -2.67 -18.37 33.36
C GLN A 30 -3.92 -17.49 33.35
N PHE A 31 -5.11 -18.05 33.56
CA PHE A 31 -6.35 -17.27 33.61
C PHE A 31 -6.38 -16.32 34.81
N VAL A 32 -5.92 -16.78 35.98
CA VAL A 32 -5.77 -15.93 37.18
C VAL A 32 -4.74 -14.83 36.94
N GLU A 33 -3.61 -15.14 36.29
CA GLU A 33 -2.61 -14.14 35.90
C GLU A 33 -3.16 -13.11 34.92
N ILE A 34 -3.97 -13.52 33.94
CA ILE A 34 -4.64 -12.61 32.98
C ILE A 34 -5.63 -11.69 33.71
N GLN A 35 -6.42 -12.21 34.65
CA GLN A 35 -7.33 -11.40 35.46
C GLN A 35 -6.59 -10.40 36.34
N ALA A 36 -5.38 -10.73 36.80
CA ALA A 36 -4.56 -9.85 37.61
C ALA A 36 -3.75 -8.80 36.81
N ALA A 37 -3.52 -9.02 35.51
CA ALA A 37 -2.60 -8.22 34.69
C ALA A 37 -3.18 -6.91 34.12
N GLY A 38 -4.42 -6.54 34.46
CA GLY A 38 -5.07 -5.33 33.96
C GLY A 38 -5.85 -5.57 32.66
N SER A 39 -5.68 -4.70 31.67
CA SER A 39 -6.36 -4.86 30.38
C SER A 39 -5.68 -5.93 29.51
N SER A 40 -6.39 -6.46 28.51
CA SER A 40 -5.79 -7.38 27.53
C SER A 40 -4.61 -6.76 26.77
N ARG A 41 -4.59 -5.43 26.63
CA ARG A 41 -3.46 -4.68 26.08
C ARG A 41 -2.24 -4.81 26.99
N ASP A 42 -2.40 -4.54 28.28
CA ASP A 42 -1.29 -4.51 29.25
C ASP A 42 -0.65 -5.90 29.39
N TRP A 43 -1.49 -6.94 29.46
CA TRP A 43 -1.00 -8.31 29.47
C TRP A 43 -0.22 -8.65 28.19
N HIS A 44 -0.73 -8.26 27.02
CA HIS A 44 -0.07 -8.52 25.75
C HIS A 44 1.28 -7.78 25.63
N GLU A 45 1.33 -6.54 26.11
CA GLU A 45 2.57 -5.75 26.18
C GLU A 45 3.62 -6.43 27.08
N GLN A 46 3.21 -6.96 28.23
CA GLN A 46 4.09 -7.74 29.12
C GLN A 46 4.61 -9.02 28.44
N GLN A 47 3.76 -9.73 27.69
CA GLN A 47 4.19 -10.95 26.98
C GLN A 47 5.18 -10.63 25.85
N LEU A 48 4.97 -9.53 25.12
CA LEU A 48 5.90 -9.05 24.10
C LEU A 48 7.25 -8.68 24.74
N ALA A 49 7.24 -7.95 25.86
CA ALA A 49 8.44 -7.59 26.60
C ALA A 49 9.22 -8.82 27.08
N LYS A 50 8.55 -9.83 27.64
CA LYS A 50 9.16 -11.10 28.08
C LYS A 50 9.85 -11.87 26.95
N ARG A 51 9.41 -11.69 25.70
CA ARG A 51 9.92 -12.41 24.52
C ARG A 51 10.76 -11.53 23.59
N LYS A 52 11.06 -10.30 24.01
CA LYS A 52 11.80 -9.30 23.23
C LYS A 52 13.12 -9.83 22.67
N ASP A 53 13.87 -10.58 23.46
CA ASP A 53 15.20 -11.07 23.05
C ASP A 53 15.13 -12.00 21.84
N ILE A 54 14.06 -12.79 21.75
CA ILE A 54 13.80 -13.67 20.60
C ILE A 54 13.20 -12.84 19.46
N LEU A 55 12.14 -12.09 19.74
CA LEU A 55 11.38 -11.38 18.71
C LEU A 55 12.19 -10.30 17.99
N SER A 56 13.12 -9.65 18.69
CA SER A 56 13.98 -8.60 18.12
C SER A 56 14.95 -9.11 17.05
N GLN A 57 15.19 -10.42 16.98
CA GLN A 57 16.06 -11.05 16.00
C GLN A 57 15.35 -11.26 14.65
N PHE A 58 14.02 -11.22 14.63
CA PHE A 58 13.23 -11.55 13.45
C PHE A 58 12.53 -10.32 12.88
N LYS A 59 12.62 -10.17 11.57
CA LYS A 59 11.85 -9.19 10.80
C LYS A 59 11.02 -9.94 9.77
N SER A 60 9.78 -9.50 9.60
CA SER A 60 8.86 -10.10 8.63
C SER A 60 8.06 -9.01 7.94
N GLU A 61 7.97 -9.15 6.62
CA GLU A 61 7.15 -8.29 5.77
C GLU A 61 5.72 -8.82 5.60
N ASP A 62 5.50 -10.07 6.04
CA ASP A 62 4.25 -10.82 5.83
C ASP A 62 3.46 -11.01 7.11
N THR A 63 4.13 -11.07 8.27
CA THR A 63 3.49 -11.28 9.57
C THR A 63 3.96 -10.26 10.60
N CYS A 64 3.03 -9.49 11.14
CA CYS A 64 3.27 -8.53 12.20
C CYS A 64 3.60 -9.29 13.50
N PHE A 65 4.86 -9.37 13.89
CA PHE A 65 5.28 -10.09 15.10
C PHE A 65 4.72 -9.53 16.41
N SER A 66 4.20 -8.30 16.41
CA SER A 66 3.44 -7.78 17.54
C SER A 66 2.11 -8.51 17.77
N CYS A 67 1.46 -9.07 16.74
CA CYS A 67 0.19 -9.84 16.91
C CYS A 67 0.20 -11.25 16.31
N ILE A 68 1.25 -11.61 15.54
CA ILE A 68 1.46 -12.91 14.90
C ILE A 68 0.30 -13.32 13.96
N ARG A 69 -0.54 -12.35 13.55
CA ARG A 69 -1.78 -12.63 12.79
C ARG A 69 -1.92 -11.85 11.50
N ARG A 70 -1.56 -10.57 11.51
CA ARG A 70 -1.88 -9.63 10.40
C ARG A 70 -0.63 -9.29 9.61
N ARG A 71 -0.79 -8.99 8.33
CA ARG A 71 0.30 -8.45 7.52
C ARG A 71 0.67 -7.04 8.01
N PRO A 72 1.94 -6.75 8.28
CA PRO A 72 2.35 -5.45 8.76
C PRO A 72 2.31 -4.42 7.62
N GLN A 73 2.10 -3.15 7.97
CA GLN A 73 1.95 -2.04 7.02
C GLN A 73 2.95 -0.91 7.28
N TYR A 74 3.38 -0.74 8.53
CA TYR A 74 4.23 0.36 8.94
C TYR A 74 5.59 -0.15 9.39
N THR A 75 6.66 0.35 8.77
CA THR A 75 8.04 0.10 9.17
C THR A 75 8.46 1.11 10.23
N LEU A 76 9.02 0.61 11.34
CA LEU A 76 9.57 1.44 12.42
C LEU A 76 11.07 1.67 12.19
N PRO A 77 11.68 2.72 12.80
CA PRO A 77 13.10 3.03 12.64
C PRO A 77 14.07 1.88 12.98
N CYS A 78 13.68 0.98 13.90
CA CYS A 78 14.45 -0.23 14.20
C CYS A 78 14.41 -1.31 13.10
N GLY A 79 13.59 -1.12 12.07
CA GLY A 79 13.37 -2.02 10.94
C GLY A 79 12.31 -3.10 11.18
N HIS A 80 11.67 -3.15 12.35
CA HIS A 80 10.49 -3.99 12.55
C HIS A 80 9.27 -3.38 11.88
N MET A 81 8.33 -4.24 11.50
CA MET A 81 7.09 -3.81 10.87
C MET A 81 5.88 -4.21 11.70
N ILE A 82 4.89 -3.31 11.78
CA ILE A 82 3.67 -3.50 12.56
C ILE A 82 2.42 -3.24 11.73
N CYS A 83 1.34 -3.95 12.04
CA CYS A 83 0.04 -3.76 11.38
C CYS A 83 -0.72 -2.55 11.98
N GLN A 84 -1.66 -2.00 11.22
CA GLN A 84 -2.52 -0.89 11.65
C GLN A 84 -3.22 -1.14 12.99
N VAL A 85 -3.68 -2.36 13.24
CA VAL A 85 -4.36 -2.71 14.50
C VAL A 85 -3.38 -2.64 15.68
N CYS A 86 -2.14 -3.10 15.51
CA CYS A 86 -1.11 -2.97 16.55
C CYS A 86 -0.73 -1.50 16.77
N VAL A 87 -0.63 -0.69 15.70
CA VAL A 87 -0.44 0.76 15.81
C VAL A 87 -1.55 1.37 16.68
N ARG A 88 -2.82 1.06 16.40
CA ARG A 88 -3.96 1.56 17.19
C ARG A 88 -3.95 1.12 18.64
N ILE A 89 -3.57 -0.12 18.93
CA ILE A 89 -3.58 -0.66 20.29
C ILE A 89 -2.44 -0.09 21.13
N PHE A 90 -1.24 0.04 20.56
CA PHE A 90 -0.03 0.32 21.33
C PHE A 90 0.46 1.77 21.28
N SER A 91 -0.09 2.61 20.40
CA SER A 91 0.31 4.02 20.28
C SER A 91 -0.55 4.92 21.18
N SER A 92 -0.06 6.15 21.44
CA SER A 92 -0.86 7.19 22.10
C SER A 92 -1.51 8.10 21.06
N THR A 93 -2.78 8.43 21.25
CA THR A 93 -3.51 9.34 20.34
C THR A 93 -3.21 10.81 20.67
N SER A 94 -3.06 11.63 19.65
CA SER A 94 -2.94 13.09 19.80
C SER A 94 -4.24 13.69 20.32
N ILE A 95 -4.12 14.71 21.18
CA ILE A 95 -5.26 15.47 21.71
C ILE A 95 -5.91 16.31 20.60
N THR A 96 -5.14 16.76 19.61
CA THR A 96 -5.59 17.69 18.57
C THR A 96 -6.25 17.01 17.37
N ASP A 97 -5.79 15.81 17.00
CA ASP A 97 -6.34 14.99 15.92
C ASP A 97 -6.45 13.55 16.42
N PRO A 98 -7.67 13.03 16.71
CA PRO A 98 -7.89 11.65 17.17
C PRO A 98 -7.36 10.57 16.22
N TRP A 99 -7.11 10.93 14.97
CA TRP A 99 -6.59 10.04 13.95
C TRP A 99 -5.08 10.13 13.82
N LEU A 100 -4.42 11.06 14.51
CA LEU A 100 -2.97 11.12 14.60
C LEU A 100 -2.53 10.37 15.85
N VAL A 101 -1.75 9.30 15.66
CA VAL A 101 -1.18 8.53 16.76
C VAL A 101 0.33 8.65 16.77
N GLU A 102 0.87 8.73 17.98
CA GLU A 102 2.29 8.80 18.27
C GLU A 102 2.78 7.42 18.70
N VAL A 103 3.65 6.83 17.89
CA VAL A 103 4.36 5.60 18.21
C VAL A 103 5.61 6.02 18.96
N LYS A 104 5.72 5.71 20.25
CA LYS A 104 6.88 6.08 21.10
C LYS A 104 8.01 5.04 21.09
N ALA A 105 7.63 3.77 20.98
CA ALA A 105 8.55 2.66 20.96
C ALA A 105 8.00 1.51 20.11
N CYS A 106 8.90 0.67 19.61
CA CYS A 106 8.54 -0.53 18.88
C CYS A 106 7.90 -1.58 19.81
N PRO A 107 6.68 -2.09 19.53
CA PRO A 107 6.06 -3.14 20.34
C PRO A 107 6.82 -4.49 20.32
N VAL A 108 7.75 -4.68 19.40
CA VAL A 108 8.49 -5.94 19.20
C VAL A 108 9.85 -5.91 19.91
N CYS A 109 10.64 -4.85 19.72
CA CYS A 109 11.99 -4.74 20.29
C CYS A 109 12.16 -3.61 21.30
N THR A 110 11.11 -2.85 21.60
CA THR A 110 11.08 -1.68 22.50
C THR A 110 12.09 -0.57 22.18
N ALA A 111 12.67 -0.58 20.97
CA ALA A 111 13.53 0.51 20.51
C ALA A 111 12.71 1.80 20.37
N PRO A 112 13.26 2.96 20.75
CA PRO A 112 12.59 4.24 20.57
C PRO A 112 12.40 4.54 19.08
N THR A 113 11.32 5.24 18.76
CA THR A 113 10.92 5.55 17.39
C THR A 113 11.09 7.03 17.03
N HIS A 114 11.66 7.84 17.93
CA HIS A 114 11.95 9.27 17.72
C HIS A 114 10.73 10.06 17.24
N ASP A 115 9.64 10.01 18.01
CA ASP A 115 8.40 10.76 17.78
C ASP A 115 7.74 10.47 16.42
N LEU A 116 7.80 9.21 15.97
CA LEU A 116 7.08 8.75 14.80
C LEU A 116 5.58 8.97 14.97
N THR A 117 5.00 9.81 14.13
CA THR A 117 3.55 10.03 14.06
C THR A 117 2.96 9.32 12.84
N ILE A 118 1.84 8.65 13.05
CA ILE A 118 1.10 7.92 12.02
C ILE A 118 -0.32 8.47 12.02
N ARG A 119 -0.81 8.88 10.86
CA ARG A 119 -2.23 9.18 10.69
C ARG A 119 -2.98 7.92 10.28
N LEU A 120 -4.02 7.58 11.02
CA LEU A 120 -4.90 6.46 10.76
C LEU A 120 -6.12 6.92 9.97
N VAL A 121 -6.64 6.06 9.11
CA VAL A 121 -7.92 6.31 8.45
C VAL A 121 -9.05 5.98 9.44
N PRO A 122 -10.09 6.84 9.56
CA PRO A 122 -11.28 6.55 10.36
C PRO A 122 -12.00 5.28 9.92
N ASP A 123 -12.56 4.53 10.87
CA ASP A 123 -13.29 3.28 10.55
C ASP A 123 -14.55 3.51 9.71
N THR A 124 -15.15 4.69 9.82
CA THR A 124 -16.30 5.09 9.01
C THR A 124 -15.90 5.74 7.68
N SER A 125 -14.61 6.00 7.46
CA SER A 125 -14.12 6.63 6.23
C SER A 125 -13.83 5.58 5.18
N ARG A 126 -14.42 5.76 3.99
CA ARG A 126 -13.93 5.07 2.79
C ARG A 126 -12.62 5.71 2.33
N LEU A 127 -11.78 4.91 1.67
CA LEU A 127 -10.51 5.40 1.13
C LEU A 127 -10.73 6.44 0.03
N ARG A 128 -9.84 7.42 -0.01
CA ARG A 128 -9.74 8.44 -1.07
C ARG A 128 -8.42 8.22 -1.80
N VAL A 129 -8.49 8.10 -3.11
CA VAL A 129 -7.34 7.75 -3.95
C VAL A 129 -6.96 8.93 -4.84
N LEU A 130 -5.67 9.26 -4.87
CA LEU A 130 -5.08 10.23 -5.79
C LEU A 130 -4.12 9.53 -6.75
N SER A 131 -4.26 9.81 -8.03
CA SER A 131 -3.37 9.36 -9.09
C SER A 131 -2.85 10.57 -9.87
N ILE A 132 -1.53 10.65 -10.07
CA ILE A 132 -0.87 11.70 -10.85
C ILE A 132 -0.10 11.06 -12.00
N ASP A 133 -0.40 11.49 -13.22
CA ASP A 133 0.24 10.99 -14.43
C ASP A 133 1.71 11.44 -14.53
N GLY A 134 2.51 10.68 -15.28
CA GLY A 134 3.87 11.04 -15.65
C GLY A 134 3.89 12.10 -16.75
N GLY A 135 4.83 13.05 -16.64
CA GLY A 135 4.95 14.13 -17.64
C GLY A 135 6.17 15.04 -17.50
N GLY A 136 7.19 14.68 -16.71
CA GLY A 136 8.37 15.50 -16.46
C GLY A 136 8.01 16.88 -15.92
N ILE A 137 8.51 17.94 -16.56
CA ILE A 137 8.24 19.33 -16.16
C ILE A 137 6.74 19.69 -16.16
N ARG A 138 5.91 18.97 -16.93
CA ARG A 138 4.44 19.19 -16.95
C ARG A 138 3.74 18.69 -15.68
N GLY A 139 4.47 18.06 -14.76
CA GLY A 139 3.99 17.77 -13.40
C GLY A 139 3.55 19.03 -12.62
N ALA A 140 3.90 20.24 -13.09
CA ALA A 140 3.34 21.47 -12.54
C ALA A 140 1.82 21.61 -12.75
N ALA A 141 1.25 21.04 -13.83
CA ALA A 141 -0.18 21.12 -14.12
C ALA A 141 -1.07 20.46 -13.04
N PRO A 142 -0.85 19.18 -12.64
CA PRO A 142 -1.63 18.58 -11.56
C PRO A 142 -1.42 19.29 -10.21
N LEU A 143 -0.24 19.87 -9.94
CA LEU A 143 -0.02 20.69 -8.75
C LEU A 143 -0.86 21.97 -8.77
N GLY A 144 -0.93 22.65 -9.92
CA GLY A 144 -1.81 23.81 -10.12
C GLY A 144 -3.29 23.46 -9.93
N PHE A 145 -3.72 22.29 -10.42
CA PHE A 145 -5.09 21.80 -10.20
C PHE A 145 -5.38 21.54 -8.72
N LEU A 146 -4.48 20.88 -8.00
CA LEU A 146 -4.63 20.66 -6.56
C LEU A 146 -4.70 21.98 -5.79
N LYS A 147 -3.88 22.96 -6.19
CA LYS A 147 -3.91 24.30 -5.58
C LYS A 147 -5.23 25.03 -5.84
N ALA A 148 -5.73 25.01 -7.07
CA ALA A 148 -7.03 25.58 -7.40
C ALA A 148 -8.18 24.90 -6.63
N LEU A 149 -8.11 23.58 -6.47
CA LEU A 149 -9.09 22.82 -5.69
C LEU A 149 -9.03 23.16 -4.19
N GLU A 150 -7.82 23.35 -3.64
CA GLU A 150 -7.62 23.82 -2.26
C GLU A 150 -8.17 25.23 -2.06
N ASP A 151 -7.95 26.14 -3.01
CA ASP A 151 -8.46 27.51 -2.96
C ASP A 151 -10.00 27.54 -3.04
N GLU A 152 -10.62 26.70 -3.88
CA GLU A 152 -12.08 26.57 -4.00
C GLU A 152 -12.73 25.97 -2.74
N VAL A 153 -12.06 25.02 -2.09
CA VAL A 153 -12.55 24.46 -0.81
C VAL A 153 -12.63 25.53 0.27
N GLY A 154 -11.74 26.54 0.24
CA GLY A 154 -11.85 27.75 1.08
C GLY A 154 -11.68 27.51 2.58
N ILE A 155 -11.21 26.32 3.00
CA ILE A 155 -10.97 25.99 4.41
C ILE A 155 -9.54 26.41 4.79
N PRO A 156 -9.35 27.27 5.81
CA PRO A 156 -8.02 27.68 6.26
C PRO A 156 -7.14 26.47 6.65
N ASN A 157 -5.89 26.47 6.18
CA ASN A 157 -4.90 25.41 6.44
C ASN A 157 -5.30 23.99 5.93
N PHE A 158 -6.24 23.91 4.99
CA PHE A 158 -6.69 22.64 4.42
C PHE A 158 -5.80 22.20 3.24
N ALA A 159 -4.70 21.53 3.55
CA ALA A 159 -3.85 20.96 2.52
C ALA A 159 -4.52 19.72 1.88
N ILE A 160 -5.24 19.90 0.77
CA ILE A 160 -6.08 18.87 0.13
C ILE A 160 -5.34 17.56 -0.17
N GLN A 161 -4.06 17.64 -0.53
CA GLN A 161 -3.18 16.50 -0.78
C GLN A 161 -2.98 15.61 0.46
N ARG A 162 -3.24 16.12 1.67
CA ARG A 162 -3.21 15.35 2.94
C ARG A 162 -4.49 14.58 3.21
N HIS A 163 -5.54 14.80 2.42
CA HIS A 163 -6.84 14.15 2.56
C HIS A 163 -7.02 12.97 1.61
N PHE A 164 -5.98 12.55 0.88
CA PHE A 164 -5.97 11.28 0.15
C PHE A 164 -5.23 10.23 0.97
N ASP A 165 -5.80 9.04 1.06
CA ASP A 165 -5.31 7.94 1.88
C ASP A 165 -4.30 7.08 1.09
N VAL A 166 -4.56 6.90 -0.21
CA VAL A 166 -3.69 6.19 -1.15
C VAL A 166 -3.32 7.12 -2.29
N LYS A 167 -2.02 7.24 -2.58
CA LYS A 167 -1.47 8.15 -3.59
C LYS A 167 -0.56 7.39 -4.52
N PHE A 168 -0.74 7.56 -5.81
CA PHE A 168 0.16 7.01 -6.82
C PHE A 168 0.62 8.10 -7.78
N GLY A 169 1.90 8.05 -8.11
CA GLY A 169 2.50 8.93 -9.10
C GLY A 169 3.36 8.15 -10.08
N THR A 170 3.36 8.59 -11.33
CA THR A 170 4.38 8.19 -12.29
C THR A 170 5.38 9.34 -12.41
N SER A 171 6.68 9.07 -12.25
CA SER A 171 7.75 10.06 -12.41
C SER A 171 7.59 11.32 -11.52
N SER A 172 7.00 11.16 -10.34
CA SER A 172 6.71 12.25 -9.39
C SER A 172 7.28 11.94 -8.00
N ASP A 173 7.75 12.95 -7.28
CA ASP A 173 8.29 12.81 -5.92
C ASP A 173 7.16 12.54 -4.90
N CYS A 174 7.39 11.58 -3.99
CA CYS A 174 6.48 11.19 -2.92
C CYS A 174 7.02 11.38 -1.50
N SER A 175 8.18 12.02 -1.34
CA SER A 175 8.94 12.08 -0.08
C SER A 175 8.15 12.63 1.12
N PHE A 176 7.23 13.57 0.90
CA PHE A 176 6.46 14.20 1.98
C PHE A 176 5.34 13.31 2.56
N ALA A 177 4.85 12.32 1.81
CA ALA A 177 3.64 11.59 2.16
C ALA A 177 3.87 10.43 3.16
N SER A 178 5.11 9.99 3.36
CA SER A 178 5.46 8.96 4.36
C SER A 178 5.34 9.44 5.81
N HIS A 179 5.52 10.74 6.08
CA HIS A 179 5.43 11.31 7.42
C HIS A 179 3.98 11.51 7.94
N ILE A 180 2.99 11.41 7.05
CA ILE A 180 1.57 11.65 7.38
C ILE A 180 0.74 10.37 7.39
N GLY A 181 1.36 9.19 7.40
CA GLY A 181 0.66 7.89 7.39
C GLY A 181 -0.09 7.55 6.10
N SER A 182 0.09 8.33 5.02
CA SER A 182 -0.52 8.02 3.72
C SER A 182 0.22 6.88 3.01
N HIS A 183 -0.54 6.01 2.36
CA HIS A 183 0.00 4.98 1.48
C HIS A 183 0.41 5.59 0.15
N VAL A 184 1.66 5.37 -0.25
CA VAL A 184 2.19 5.93 -1.50
C VAL A 184 2.85 4.85 -2.33
N GLY A 185 2.60 4.92 -3.63
CA GLY A 185 3.31 4.13 -4.63
C GLY A 185 3.82 4.97 -5.79
N VAL A 186 4.92 4.52 -6.37
CA VAL A 186 5.44 5.04 -7.64
C VAL A 186 5.64 3.91 -8.62
N THR A 187 5.34 4.16 -9.90
CA THR A 187 5.51 3.19 -10.97
C THR A 187 6.95 3.19 -11.48
N LEU A 188 7.43 2.02 -11.88
CA LEU A 188 8.77 1.77 -12.41
C LEU A 188 8.67 0.83 -13.60
N THR A 189 9.58 0.98 -14.55
CA THR A 189 9.74 0.01 -15.65
C THR A 189 11.11 -0.64 -15.54
N ARG A 190 11.18 -1.98 -15.53
CA ARG A 190 12.45 -2.69 -15.49
C ARG A 190 13.13 -2.65 -16.86
N ALA A 191 14.39 -2.19 -16.89
CA ALA A 191 15.08 -1.91 -18.15
C ALA A 191 15.34 -3.15 -19.02
N ARG A 192 15.47 -4.34 -18.43
CA ARG A 192 15.88 -5.56 -19.14
C ARG A 192 14.77 -6.19 -19.98
N ASP A 193 13.51 -6.03 -19.57
CA ASP A 193 12.36 -6.76 -20.13
C ASP A 193 11.08 -5.91 -20.22
N GLY A 194 11.13 -4.64 -19.82
CA GLY A 194 9.98 -3.73 -19.87
C GLY A 194 8.89 -4.07 -18.86
N ALA A 195 9.13 -4.99 -17.92
CA ALA A 195 8.14 -5.36 -16.92
C ALA A 195 7.81 -4.18 -16.00
N GLY A 196 6.53 -3.99 -15.71
CA GLY A 196 6.03 -2.95 -14.82
C GLY A 196 6.19 -3.33 -13.36
N PHE A 197 6.68 -2.38 -12.57
CA PHE A 197 6.87 -2.50 -11.14
C PHE A 197 6.23 -1.33 -10.39
N ILE A 198 5.87 -1.54 -9.13
CA ILE A 198 5.52 -0.45 -8.21
C ILE A 198 6.41 -0.50 -6.98
N ALA A 199 6.91 0.65 -6.55
CA ALA A 199 7.61 0.80 -5.29
C ALA A 199 6.70 1.54 -4.31
N THR A 200 6.48 0.97 -3.13
CA THR A 200 5.48 1.44 -2.17
C THR A 200 6.10 1.67 -0.79
N ASN A 201 5.57 2.65 -0.03
CA ASN A 201 5.96 2.90 1.38
C ASN A 201 5.24 1.99 2.38
N TYR A 202 4.38 1.12 1.88
CA TYR A 202 3.72 0.03 2.60
C TYR A 202 4.08 -1.29 1.92
N ASN A 203 4.03 -2.38 2.68
CA ASN A 203 4.18 -3.71 2.13
C ASN A 203 2.92 -4.16 1.42
N GLN A 204 2.98 -5.27 0.69
CA GLN A 204 1.85 -5.91 0.02
C GLN A 204 0.71 -6.39 0.96
N ALA A 205 0.28 -5.62 1.97
CA ALA A 205 -0.92 -5.89 2.75
C ALA A 205 -2.13 -6.05 1.81
N GLY A 206 -3.00 -7.02 2.13
CA GLY A 206 -4.23 -7.29 1.38
C GLY A 206 -4.28 -8.55 0.53
N CYS A 207 -5.49 -8.87 0.08
CA CYS A 207 -5.72 -9.85 -0.98
C CYS A 207 -5.62 -9.14 -2.34
N ARG A 208 -4.83 -9.68 -3.26
CA ARG A 208 -4.74 -9.22 -4.65
C ARG A 208 -5.22 -10.33 -5.58
N PRO A 209 -5.69 -10.01 -6.79
CA PRO A 209 -5.92 -11.01 -7.83
C PRO A 209 -4.64 -11.80 -8.10
N GLU A 210 -4.76 -13.09 -8.45
CA GLU A 210 -3.60 -13.95 -8.76
C GLU A 210 -2.77 -13.46 -9.95
N ILE A 211 -3.37 -12.68 -10.85
CA ILE A 211 -2.72 -12.14 -12.05
C ILE A 211 -2.71 -10.61 -11.97
N LEU A 212 -1.52 -10.05 -11.79
CA LEU A 212 -1.27 -8.61 -11.85
C LEU A 212 -0.43 -8.28 -13.09
N ASP A 213 -0.70 -7.13 -13.68
CA ASP A 213 0.07 -6.52 -14.76
C ASP A 213 1.35 -5.82 -14.28
N TYR A 214 1.58 -5.79 -12.96
CA TYR A 214 2.76 -5.24 -12.31
C TYR A 214 3.24 -6.13 -11.15
N SER A 215 4.50 -5.95 -10.76
CA SER A 215 5.08 -6.56 -9.56
C SER A 215 5.45 -5.49 -8.53
N HIS A 216 5.43 -5.80 -7.24
CA HIS A 216 6.02 -4.87 -6.27
C HIS A 216 7.54 -4.99 -6.30
N LEU A 217 8.21 -3.85 -6.25
CA LEU A 217 9.61 -3.78 -5.87
C LEU A 217 9.68 -4.14 -4.37
N PRO A 218 10.38 -5.22 -3.98
CA PRO A 218 10.49 -5.57 -2.57
C PRO A 218 11.17 -4.43 -1.82
N SER A 219 10.48 -3.88 -0.82
CA SER A 219 11.00 -2.71 -0.09
C SER A 219 12.07 -3.10 0.94
N GLY A 220 12.19 -4.37 1.33
CA GLY A 220 13.20 -4.87 2.25
C GLY A 220 12.99 -4.37 3.68
N CYS A 221 13.33 -5.20 4.69
CA CYS A 221 13.36 -4.76 6.08
C CYS A 221 14.79 -4.40 6.53
N GLY A 222 14.95 -3.31 7.29
CA GLY A 222 16.25 -2.93 7.87
C GLY A 222 17.32 -2.49 6.84
N GLN A 223 18.53 -3.08 6.90
CA GLN A 223 19.67 -2.69 6.05
C GLN A 223 19.52 -3.11 4.57
N GLN A 224 18.55 -3.97 4.25
CA GLN A 224 18.18 -4.33 2.88
C GLN A 224 17.12 -3.39 2.29
N ALA A 225 16.72 -2.34 3.02
CA ALA A 225 15.70 -1.43 2.55
C ALA A 225 16.15 -0.64 1.33
N VAL A 226 15.32 -0.63 0.29
CA VAL A 226 15.58 0.17 -0.91
C VAL A 226 15.57 1.65 -0.55
N LYS A 227 16.59 2.38 -0.99
CA LYS A 227 16.67 3.82 -0.76
C LYS A 227 15.68 4.54 -1.68
N TRP A 228 14.76 5.31 -1.11
CA TRP A 228 13.73 6.05 -1.87
C TRP A 228 14.30 6.96 -2.95
N TRP A 229 15.45 7.58 -2.73
CA TRP A 229 16.09 8.40 -3.77
C TRP A 229 16.54 7.57 -5.00
N GLU A 230 16.88 6.28 -4.83
CA GLU A 230 17.18 5.39 -5.97
C GLU A 230 15.91 5.08 -6.77
N VAL A 231 14.82 4.81 -6.06
CA VAL A 231 13.49 4.57 -6.64
C VAL A 231 13.01 5.81 -7.40
N LEU A 232 13.05 6.98 -6.78
CA LEU A 232 12.58 8.22 -7.38
C LEU A 232 13.44 8.63 -8.59
N ARG A 233 14.75 8.42 -8.52
CA ARG A 233 15.65 8.64 -9.66
C ARG A 233 15.38 7.65 -10.79
N ALA A 234 15.00 6.40 -10.49
CA ALA A 234 14.60 5.45 -11.50
C ALA A 234 13.25 5.82 -12.13
N ALA A 235 12.26 6.15 -11.31
CA ALA A 235 10.90 6.50 -11.74
C ALA A 235 10.84 7.71 -12.66
N THR A 236 11.80 8.63 -12.56
CA THR A 236 11.91 9.83 -13.41
C THR A 236 12.89 9.68 -14.58
N SER A 237 13.54 8.53 -14.72
CA SER A 237 14.56 8.31 -15.74
C SER A 237 13.94 7.87 -17.07
N ALA A 238 13.38 8.85 -17.79
CA ALA A 238 12.76 8.64 -19.09
C ALA A 238 13.83 8.26 -20.13
N PRO A 239 13.65 7.17 -20.89
CA PRO A 239 14.56 6.83 -21.99
C PRO A 239 14.73 8.01 -22.94
N TYR A 240 15.89 8.09 -23.58
CA TYR A 240 16.35 9.22 -24.40
C TYR A 240 16.75 10.49 -23.64
N TYR A 241 16.17 10.74 -22.45
CA TYR A 241 16.56 11.87 -21.61
C TYR A 241 17.60 11.49 -20.56
N PHE A 242 17.43 10.32 -19.93
CA PHE A 242 18.26 9.88 -18.82
C PHE A 242 18.57 8.38 -18.90
N ASP A 243 19.72 7.99 -18.33
CA ASP A 243 20.10 6.60 -18.18
C ASP A 243 19.30 5.92 -17.06
N GLY A 244 18.90 4.67 -17.31
CA GLY A 244 18.25 3.85 -16.30
C GLY A 244 19.06 3.77 -15.00
N LYS A 245 18.37 3.82 -13.87
CA LYS A 245 18.97 3.82 -12.55
C LYS A 245 19.00 2.41 -11.99
N ARG A 246 20.19 1.97 -11.57
CA ARG A 246 20.33 0.77 -10.74
C ARG A 246 19.76 1.02 -9.35
N VAL A 247 18.81 0.20 -8.97
CA VAL A 247 18.27 0.07 -7.62
C VAL A 247 19.02 -1.08 -6.93
N SER A 248 19.60 -0.78 -5.77
CA SER A 248 20.48 -1.70 -5.05
C SER A 248 19.77 -3.03 -4.75
N GLY A 249 20.33 -4.15 -5.21
CA GLY A 249 19.76 -5.49 -5.01
C GLY A 249 18.63 -5.90 -5.96
N HIS A 250 18.10 -5.01 -6.81
CA HIS A 250 16.91 -5.29 -7.62
C HIS A 250 17.09 -5.14 -9.14
N GLY A 251 18.18 -4.53 -9.60
CA GLY A 251 18.49 -4.36 -11.02
C GLY A 251 18.35 -2.92 -11.52
N ILE A 252 18.24 -2.74 -12.83
CA ILE A 252 18.13 -1.42 -13.47
C ILE A 252 16.66 -1.14 -13.78
N TYR A 253 16.19 0.03 -13.35
CA TYR A 253 14.84 0.53 -13.57
C TYR A 253 14.88 1.89 -14.27
N GLN A 254 13.79 2.21 -14.95
CA GLN A 254 13.57 3.41 -15.75
C GLN A 254 12.17 3.95 -15.46
N ASP A 255 11.83 5.04 -16.14
CA ASP A 255 10.57 5.75 -15.99
C ASP A 255 9.36 4.80 -16.07
N GLY A 256 8.47 4.93 -15.07
CA GLY A 256 7.28 4.12 -14.95
C GLY A 256 6.27 4.34 -16.07
N GLY A 257 6.36 5.47 -16.78
CA GLY A 257 5.49 5.87 -17.88
C GLY A 257 5.58 4.99 -19.12
N LEU A 258 6.65 4.20 -19.26
CA LEU A 258 6.75 3.19 -20.32
C LEU A 258 5.74 2.05 -20.12
N ALA A 259 5.50 1.66 -18.86
CA ALA A 259 4.53 0.63 -18.50
C ALA A 259 3.16 1.24 -18.16
N PHE A 260 3.15 2.25 -17.27
CA PHE A 260 1.97 2.84 -16.66
C PHE A 260 2.12 4.36 -16.50
N ASN A 261 1.89 5.13 -17.57
CA ASN A 261 1.93 6.59 -17.48
C ASN A 261 0.81 7.20 -16.63
N ASN A 262 -0.35 6.53 -16.61
CA ASN A 262 -1.45 6.84 -15.71
C ASN A 262 -1.62 5.68 -14.72
N PRO A 263 -1.27 5.87 -13.43
CA PRO A 263 -1.32 4.80 -12.44
C PRO A 263 -2.68 4.64 -11.74
N ALA A 264 -3.77 5.25 -12.24
CA ALA A 264 -5.06 5.28 -11.53
C ALA A 264 -5.64 3.88 -11.29
N SER A 265 -5.50 2.97 -12.26
CA SER A 265 -5.95 1.58 -12.11
C SER A 265 -5.15 0.83 -11.03
N ILE A 266 -3.84 1.05 -10.98
CA ILE A 266 -2.96 0.51 -9.93
C ILE A 266 -3.36 1.08 -8.57
N ALA A 267 -3.54 2.39 -8.49
CA ALA A 267 -3.90 3.09 -7.26
C ALA A 267 -5.21 2.56 -6.68
N LEU A 268 -6.22 2.34 -7.54
CA LEU A 268 -7.50 1.77 -7.15
C LEU A 268 -7.37 0.32 -6.65
N ARG A 269 -6.60 -0.52 -7.36
CA ARG A 269 -6.35 -1.91 -6.95
C ARG A 269 -5.65 -1.98 -5.59
N GLU A 270 -4.61 -1.16 -5.40
CA GLU A 270 -3.87 -1.14 -4.14
C GLU A 270 -4.72 -0.58 -2.99
N ALA A 271 -5.58 0.41 -3.26
CA ALA A 271 -6.52 0.90 -2.26
C ALA A 271 -7.49 -0.20 -1.79
N VAL A 272 -8.07 -0.95 -2.73
CA VAL A 272 -8.95 -2.08 -2.40
C VAL A 272 -8.21 -3.21 -1.67
N ALA A 273 -6.94 -3.45 -2.02
CA ALA A 273 -6.12 -4.44 -1.30
C ALA A 273 -5.85 -4.00 0.15
N LEU A 274 -5.63 -2.71 0.38
CA LEU A 274 -5.35 -2.16 1.70
C LEU A 274 -6.58 -2.12 2.63
N THR A 275 -7.81 -2.18 2.09
CA THR A 275 -9.03 -2.22 2.91
C THR A 275 -9.31 -3.62 3.47
N PRO A 276 -9.52 -3.76 4.80
CA PRO A 276 -9.81 -5.05 5.43
C PRO A 276 -11.04 -5.77 4.86
N ASP A 277 -12.04 -5.00 4.44
CA ASP A 277 -13.34 -5.52 3.99
C ASP A 277 -13.49 -5.47 2.45
N GLY A 278 -12.42 -5.13 1.71
CA GLY A 278 -12.44 -4.98 0.26
C GLY A 278 -13.37 -3.87 -0.25
N ALA A 279 -13.74 -2.92 0.61
CA ALA A 279 -14.61 -1.81 0.25
C ALA A 279 -13.97 -0.93 -0.82
N GLU A 280 -14.76 -0.52 -1.81
CA GLU A 280 -14.32 0.40 -2.84
C GLU A 280 -14.05 1.81 -2.25
N PRO A 281 -13.04 2.52 -2.79
CA PRO A 281 -12.82 3.93 -2.47
C PRO A 281 -14.06 4.78 -2.74
N SER A 282 -14.27 5.82 -1.92
CA SER A 282 -15.34 6.79 -2.15
C SER A 282 -15.04 7.74 -3.31
N ILE A 283 -13.76 8.07 -3.48
CA ILE A 283 -13.29 9.05 -4.47
C ILE A 283 -11.98 8.55 -5.07
N LEU A 284 -11.89 8.64 -6.40
CA LEU A 284 -10.64 8.56 -7.16
C LEU A 284 -10.46 9.87 -7.93
N LEU A 285 -9.38 10.59 -7.64
CA LEU A 285 -8.95 11.76 -8.41
C LEU A 285 -7.75 11.36 -9.27
N SER A 286 -7.92 11.35 -10.59
CA SER A 286 -6.82 11.11 -11.54
C SER A 286 -6.47 12.41 -12.26
N LEU A 287 -5.25 12.88 -12.11
CA LEU A 287 -4.78 14.14 -12.68
C LEU A 287 -3.74 13.89 -13.76
N GLY A 288 -4.08 14.29 -14.99
CA GLY A 288 -3.17 14.26 -16.13
C GLY A 288 -2.21 15.45 -16.15
N THR A 289 -1.06 15.29 -16.83
CA THR A 289 -0.09 16.39 -17.04
C THR A 289 -0.37 17.21 -18.32
N GLY A 290 -1.62 17.24 -18.76
CA GLY A 290 -2.01 17.81 -20.05
C GLY A 290 -1.61 16.96 -21.26
N SER A 291 -2.28 17.20 -22.38
CA SER A 291 -1.97 16.58 -23.67
C SER A 291 -1.99 17.67 -24.75
N SER A 292 -1.02 17.63 -25.66
CA SER A 292 -1.10 18.43 -26.88
C SER A 292 -1.85 17.62 -27.91
N ALA A 293 -3.15 17.88 -28.09
CA ALA A 293 -3.80 17.46 -29.33
C ALA A 293 -3.06 18.16 -30.48
N PRO A 294 -2.60 17.46 -31.53
CA PRO A 294 -2.11 18.15 -32.69
C PRO A 294 -3.30 18.95 -33.27
N LEU A 295 -3.14 20.25 -33.42
CA LEU A 295 -4.03 21.08 -34.21
C LEU A 295 -3.84 20.66 -35.66
N ARG A 296 -4.52 19.60 -36.10
CA ARG A 296 -4.35 19.01 -37.44
C ARG A 296 -5.60 19.21 -38.29
N LYS A 297 -5.76 20.43 -38.80
CA LYS A 297 -6.28 20.59 -40.16
C LYS A 297 -5.12 20.28 -41.11
N TYR A 298 -5.30 19.20 -41.87
CA TYR A 298 -4.55 18.81 -43.06
C TYR A 298 -3.09 18.29 -42.91
N LEU A 299 -2.87 17.15 -43.58
CA LEU A 299 -1.60 16.57 -44.03
C LEU A 299 -0.70 15.86 -42.99
N SER A 300 -0.99 14.59 -42.71
CA SER A 300 -0.19 13.45 -43.25
C SER A 300 -0.74 12.14 -42.66
N ILE A 301 -1.24 11.29 -43.55
CA ILE A 301 -2.14 10.16 -43.24
C ILE A 301 -1.39 8.83 -43.04
N VAL A 302 -0.06 8.83 -42.84
CA VAL A 302 0.72 7.58 -42.98
C VAL A 302 1.64 7.19 -41.82
N TYR A 303 1.80 7.99 -40.76
CA TYR A 303 2.75 7.64 -39.68
C TYR A 303 2.18 7.59 -38.26
N GLU A 304 0.92 7.96 -38.05
CA GLU A 304 0.35 8.11 -36.70
C GLU A 304 -1.10 7.63 -36.68
N THR A 305 -1.36 6.37 -37.02
CA THR A 305 -2.70 5.80 -36.84
C THR A 305 -2.65 4.47 -36.12
N PHE A 306 -3.73 4.25 -35.38
CA PHE A 306 -4.40 3.04 -34.91
C PHE A 306 -3.77 1.62 -35.08
N PRO A 307 -3.21 1.15 -36.23
CA PRO A 307 -2.85 -0.26 -36.37
C PRO A 307 -1.80 -0.80 -35.38
N PHE A 308 -0.81 0.00 -34.97
CA PHE A 308 0.20 -0.47 -34.00
C PHE A 308 -0.34 -0.55 -32.56
N ARG A 309 -1.31 0.31 -32.19
CA ARG A 309 -1.97 0.29 -30.87
C ARG A 309 -3.01 -0.84 -30.80
N VAL A 310 -3.74 -1.08 -31.90
CA VAL A 310 -4.66 -2.22 -32.04
C VAL A 310 -3.91 -3.53 -32.18
N GLY A 311 -2.78 -3.57 -32.87
CA GLY A 311 -1.91 -4.75 -32.98
C GLY A 311 -1.37 -5.21 -31.63
N ARG A 312 -0.99 -4.27 -30.75
CA ARG A 312 -0.56 -4.59 -29.37
C ARG A 312 -1.76 -5.04 -28.50
N ALA A 313 -2.92 -4.43 -28.64
CA ALA A 313 -4.14 -4.82 -27.91
C ALA A 313 -4.71 -6.18 -28.35
N LEU A 314 -4.58 -6.54 -29.64
CA LEU A 314 -5.00 -7.84 -30.17
C LEU A 314 -4.01 -8.96 -29.83
N TRP A 315 -2.70 -8.66 -29.75
CA TRP A 315 -1.69 -9.62 -29.30
C TRP A 315 -1.89 -10.09 -27.86
N HIS A 316 -2.47 -9.24 -26.99
CA HIS A 316 -2.79 -9.59 -25.60
C HIS A 316 -4.18 -10.23 -25.40
N ARG A 317 -5.03 -10.28 -26.44
CA ARG A 317 -6.38 -10.89 -26.35
C ARG A 317 -6.42 -12.39 -26.64
N THR A 318 -5.36 -12.98 -27.16
CA THR A 318 -5.29 -14.43 -27.42
C THR A 318 -5.03 -15.26 -26.16
N PHE A 319 -4.75 -14.66 -24.99
CA PHE A 319 -4.43 -15.39 -23.75
C PHE A 319 -5.02 -14.80 -22.45
N ALA A 320 -6.15 -14.08 -22.48
CA ALA A 320 -6.79 -13.59 -21.25
C ALA A 320 -8.32 -13.78 -21.24
N ALA A 321 -8.79 -14.41 -20.17
CA ALA A 321 -10.19 -14.72 -19.85
C ALA A 321 -11.06 -13.45 -19.65
N PRO A 322 -12.40 -13.53 -19.76
CA PRO A 322 -13.27 -12.37 -19.88
C PRO A 322 -13.38 -11.52 -18.61
N VAL A 323 -13.50 -10.20 -18.82
CA VAL A 323 -13.64 -9.15 -17.80
C VAL A 323 -15.11 -9.01 -17.34
N ASN A 324 -15.31 -8.86 -16.04
CA ASN A 324 -16.57 -8.73 -15.29
C ASN A 324 -17.33 -7.40 -15.64
N PRO A 325 -18.67 -7.37 -15.83
CA PRO A 325 -19.37 -6.25 -16.49
C PRO A 325 -19.85 -5.11 -15.57
N TYR A 326 -19.16 -4.78 -14.47
CA TYR A 326 -19.66 -3.78 -13.49
C TYR A 326 -19.19 -2.33 -13.69
N PHE A 327 -18.51 -2.01 -14.81
CA PHE A 327 -18.01 -0.65 -15.08
C PHE A 327 -19.08 0.24 -15.76
N SER A 328 -19.93 0.90 -14.98
CA SER A 328 -20.74 2.02 -15.47
C SER A 328 -20.85 3.14 -14.43
N LYS A 329 -19.87 4.07 -14.45
CA LYS A 329 -19.99 5.52 -14.15
C LYS A 329 -18.60 6.09 -13.86
N VAL A 330 -17.92 6.56 -14.91
CA VAL A 330 -16.80 7.49 -14.80
C VAL A 330 -17.31 8.83 -15.31
N HIS A 331 -17.45 9.82 -14.43
CA HIS A 331 -17.70 11.20 -14.86
C HIS A 331 -16.37 11.83 -15.26
N GLN A 332 -16.16 11.97 -16.57
CA GLN A 332 -15.04 12.68 -17.15
C GLN A 332 -15.41 14.17 -17.21
N PHE A 333 -14.86 15.00 -16.33
CA PHE A 333 -14.94 16.44 -16.47
C PHE A 333 -13.84 16.89 -17.43
N LEU A 334 -14.21 17.12 -18.69
CA LEU A 334 -13.43 17.91 -19.63
C LEU A 334 -13.88 19.37 -19.45
N SER A 335 -13.00 20.24 -18.98
CA SER A 335 -13.21 21.70 -19.06
C SER A 335 -12.89 22.19 -20.48
N PRO A 336 -13.52 23.29 -20.95
CA PRO A 336 -13.55 23.72 -22.36
C PRO A 336 -12.22 24.17 -22.95
#